data_AF-A0A3Q0II46-F1
#
_entry.id   AF-A0A3Q0II46-F1
#
_cell.length_a   1.000
_cell.length_b   1.000
_cell.length_c   1.000
_cell.angle_alpha   90.00
_cell.angle_beta   90.00
_cell.angle_gamma   90.00
#
_symmetry.space_group_name_H-M   'P 1'
#
loop_
_entity.id
_entity.type
_entity.pdbx_description
1 polymer ?
#
loop_
_entity_poly.entity_id
_entity_poly.type
_entity_poly.pdbx_seq_one_letter_code
_entity_poly.pdbx_strand_id
1 'polypeptide(L)' 'MMTKFPGSSSVNLIKHVVQSVRTGQFKPLSYGRKENLKRYGAPKPPPYPIGNFNTPTAIYFGCCNDFLSSGKIDLMSTE' A
#
# COMPACT_ATOMS: atom_id res chain seq x y z
N MET A 1 21.53 -2.76 21.38
CA MET A 1 20.12 -2.53 21.01
C MET A 1 19.99 -2.76 19.49
N MET A 2 19.83 -4.01 19.07
CA MET A 2 19.52 -4.40 17.67
C MET A 2 18.93 -5.83 17.61
N THR A 3 18.38 -6.29 18.74
CA THR A 3 17.87 -7.66 18.93
C THR A 3 16.37 -7.79 18.69
N LYS A 4 15.68 -6.66 18.45
CA LYS A 4 14.23 -6.58 18.27
C LYS A 4 13.79 -6.38 16.82
N PHE A 5 14.74 -6.26 15.89
CA PHE A 5 14.46 -6.02 14.48
C PHE A 5 15.37 -6.89 13.59
N PRO A 6 14.85 -7.42 12.47
CA PRO A 6 13.46 -7.31 12.02
C PRO A 6 12.52 -8.21 12.84
N GLY A 7 11.28 -7.74 13.05
CA GLY A 7 10.21 -8.63 13.49
C GLY A 7 9.84 -9.62 12.38
N SER A 8 9.35 -10.80 12.75
CA SER A 8 8.85 -11.76 11.77
C SER A 8 7.59 -11.23 11.06
N SER A 9 7.44 -11.55 9.77
CA SER A 9 6.28 -11.18 8.95
C SER A 9 5.84 -12.35 8.07
N SER A 10 4.62 -12.26 7.52
CA SER A 10 4.09 -13.33 6.66
C SER A 10 4.55 -13.21 5.20
N VAL A 11 4.62 -14.34 4.50
CA VAL A 11 4.90 -14.37 3.05
C VAL A 11 3.86 -13.58 2.25
N ASN A 12 2.64 -13.46 2.75
CA ASN A 12 1.59 -12.67 2.12
C ASN A 12 1.90 -11.17 2.15
N LEU A 13 2.54 -10.66 3.21
CA LEU A 13 2.98 -9.27 3.27
C LEU A 13 3.99 -8.98 2.14
N ILE A 14 4.98 -9.86 1.97
CA ILE A 14 6.00 -9.72 0.92
C ILE A 14 5.34 -9.74 -0.47
N LYS A 15 4.41 -10.67 -0.72
CA LYS A 15 3.64 -10.72 -1.96
C LYS A 15 2.85 -9.43 -2.20
N HIS A 16 2.28 -8.84 -1.16
CA HIS A 16 1.51 -7.61 -1.26
C HIS A 16 2.39 -6.40 -1.57
N VAL A 17 3.56 -6.27 -0.94
CA VAL A 17 4.53 -5.23 -1.27
C VAL A 17 4.96 -5.34 -2.74
N VAL A 18 5.30 -6.55 -3.21
CA VAL A 18 5.65 -6.79 -4.63
C VAL A 18 4.50 -6.42 -5.57
N GLN A 19 3.26 -6.76 -5.21
CA GLN A 19 2.07 -6.36 -5.98
C GLN A 19 1.95 -4.82 -6.05
N SER A 20 2.09 -4.13 -4.93
CA SER A 20 1.96 -2.68 -4.86
C SER A 20 3.02 -1.99 -5.73
N VAL A 21 4.28 -2.42 -5.64
CA VAL A 21 5.37 -1.90 -6.48
C VAL A 21 5.11 -2.15 -7.97
N ARG A 22 4.62 -3.35 -8.34
CA ARG A 22 4.34 -3.69 -9.75
C ARG A 22 3.14 -2.99 -10.35
N THR A 23 2.11 -2.74 -9.54
CA THR A 23 0.84 -2.20 -10.03
C THR A 23 0.71 -0.69 -9.83
N GLY A 24 1.48 -0.10 -8.92
CA GLY A 24 1.34 1.30 -8.53
C GLY A 24 -0.03 1.62 -7.89
N GLN A 25 -0.79 0.60 -7.47
CA GLN A 25 -2.15 0.76 -6.98
C GLN A 25 -2.25 0.43 -5.50
N PHE A 26 -2.90 1.31 -4.75
CA PHE A 26 -3.23 1.08 -3.35
C PHE A 26 -4.52 0.26 -3.23
N LYS A 27 -4.37 -1.06 -3.08
CA LYS A 27 -5.49 -2.03 -3.05
C LYS A 27 -5.13 -3.30 -2.25
N PRO A 28 -6.12 -4.13 -1.86
CA PRO A 28 -5.88 -5.41 -1.20
C PRO A 28 -5.00 -6.38 -1.99
N LEU A 29 -4.39 -7.35 -1.30
CA LEU A 29 -3.63 -8.43 -1.93
C LEU A 29 -4.51 -9.24 -2.87
N SER A 30 -4.02 -9.46 -4.09
CA SER A 30 -4.62 -10.33 -5.10
C SER A 30 -4.18 -11.76 -4.88
N TYR A 31 -5.13 -12.64 -4.57
CA TYR A 31 -4.92 -14.07 -4.38
C TYR A 31 -5.19 -14.89 -5.65
N GLY A 32 -5.53 -14.22 -6.76
CA GLY A 32 -5.95 -14.85 -8.02
C GLY A 32 -7.47 -14.88 -8.17
N ARG A 33 -7.96 -15.07 -9.40
CA ARG A 33 -9.37 -14.83 -9.77
C ARG A 33 -10.39 -15.57 -8.90
N LYS A 34 -10.19 -16.87 -8.66
CA LYS A 34 -11.13 -17.71 -7.87
C LYS A 34 -11.19 -17.25 -6.42
N GLU A 35 -10.03 -17.05 -5.79
CA GLU A 35 -9.94 -16.66 -4.39
C GLU A 35 -10.36 -15.20 -4.16
N ASN A 36 -10.07 -14.32 -5.12
CA ASN A 36 -10.54 -12.94 -5.09
C ASN A 36 -12.07 -12.86 -5.18
N LEU A 37 -12.72 -13.67 -6.01
CA LEU A 37 -14.18 -13.74 -6.06
C LEU A 37 -14.76 -14.17 -4.71
N LYS A 38 -14.14 -15.16 -4.05
CA LYS A 38 -14.56 -15.63 -2.72
C LYS A 38 -14.37 -14.55 -1.64
N ARG A 39 -13.28 -13.79 -1.68
CA ARG A 39 -12.93 -12.80 -0.63
C ARG A 39 -13.54 -11.42 -0.84
N TYR A 40 -13.61 -10.98 -2.09
CA TYR A 40 -13.93 -9.61 -2.46
C TYR A 40 -15.20 -9.49 -3.32
N GLY A 41 -15.80 -10.62 -3.73
CA GLY A 41 -16.93 -10.62 -4.67
C GLY A 41 -16.55 -10.22 -6.10
N ALA A 42 -15.27 -9.98 -6.37
CA ALA A 42 -14.77 -9.49 -7.65
C ALA A 42 -13.54 -10.27 -8.11
N PRO A 43 -13.32 -10.46 -9.43
CA PRO A 43 -12.16 -11.18 -9.95
C PRO A 43 -10.83 -10.45 -9.68
N LYS A 44 -10.88 -9.13 -9.47
CA LYS A 44 -9.74 -8.28 -9.10
C LYS A 44 -10.06 -7.57 -7.77
N PRO A 45 -9.07 -7.36 -6.89
CA PRO A 45 -9.28 -6.62 -5.66
C PRO A 45 -9.63 -5.15 -5.96
N PRO A 46 -10.67 -4.58 -5.31
CA PRO A 46 -11.06 -3.18 -5.50
C PRO A 46 -10.03 -2.23 -4.88
N PRO A 47 -9.79 -1.03 -5.44
CA PRO A 47 -8.90 -0.04 -4.85
C PRO A 47 -9.46 0.50 -3.52
N TYR A 48 -8.58 0.91 -2.60
CA TYR A 48 -9.02 1.58 -1.39
C TYR A 48 -9.48 3.01 -1.71
N PRO A 49 -10.64 3.46 -1.19
CA PRO A 49 -11.17 4.79 -1.46
C PRO A 49 -10.47 5.85 -0.59
N ILE A 50 -9.24 6.24 -0.96
CA ILE A 50 -8.45 7.21 -0.19
C ILE A 50 -9.11 8.60 -0.16
N GLY A 51 -9.86 8.96 -1.19
CA GLY A 51 -10.59 10.24 -1.25
C GLY A 51 -11.72 10.38 -0.23
N ASN A 52 -12.17 9.29 0.39
CA ASN A 52 -13.22 9.30 1.42
C ASN A 52 -12.63 9.43 2.84
N PHE A 53 -11.32 9.59 2.95
CA PHE A 53 -10.63 9.66 4.23
C PHE A 53 -10.72 11.08 4.81
N ASN A 54 -11.53 11.26 5.87
CA ASN A 54 -11.84 12.56 6.44
C ASN A 54 -11.16 12.84 7.80
N THR A 55 -10.20 12.01 8.19
CA THR A 55 -9.52 12.15 9.49
C THR A 55 -8.38 13.16 9.36
N PRO A 56 -8.32 14.21 10.21
CA PRO A 56 -7.20 15.15 10.23
C PRO A 56 -5.87 14.40 10.40
N THR A 57 -4.98 14.53 9.42
CA THR A 57 -3.74 13.75 9.36
C THR A 57 -2.59 14.65 8.92
N ALA A 58 -1.49 14.63 9.68
CA ALA A 58 -0.26 15.29 9.30
C ALA A 58 0.67 14.26 8.61
N ILE A 59 1.25 14.63 7.46
CA ILE A 59 2.18 13.79 6.71
C ILE A 59 3.59 14.37 6.83
N TYR A 60 4.53 13.55 7.27
CA TYR A 60 5.96 13.89 7.28
C TYR A 60 6.67 12.96 6.30
N PHE A 61 7.43 13.54 5.37
CA PHE A 61 8.22 12.79 4.40
C PHE A 61 9.60 13.43 4.21
N GLY A 62 10.59 12.60 3.90
CA GLY A 62 11.93 13.08 3.57
C GLY A 62 12.06 13.34 2.07
N CYS A 63 12.65 14.47 1.67
CA CYS A 63 12.94 14.72 0.25
C CYS A 63 13.89 13.69 -0.35
N CYS A 64 14.77 13.16 0.51
CA CYS A 64 16.04 12.61 0.12
C CYS A 64 16.34 11.45 1.05
N ASN A 65 16.92 10.37 0.50
CA ASN A 65 17.31 9.17 1.25
C ASN A 65 16.13 8.38 1.89
N ASP A 66 14.91 8.55 1.39
CA ASP A 66 13.76 7.68 1.70
C ASP A 66 13.50 6.73 0.52
N PHE A 67 13.89 5.46 0.67
CA PHE A 67 13.74 4.44 -0.37
C PHE A 67 12.32 3.88 -0.49
N LEU A 68 11.47 4.10 0.53
CA LEU A 68 10.13 3.51 0.61
C LEU A 68 9.04 4.53 0.27
N SER A 69 9.24 5.79 0.68
CA SER A 69 8.28 6.88 0.51
C SER A 69 8.86 7.94 -0.43
N SER A 70 9.15 7.55 -1.67
CA SER A 70 9.51 8.52 -2.71
C SER A 70 8.25 9.23 -3.20
N GLY A 71 7.99 10.42 -2.66
CA GLY A 71 6.86 11.25 -3.08
C GLY A 71 7.09 11.82 -4.49
N LYS A 72 6.28 11.41 -5.46
CA LYS A 72 5.94 12.32 -6.56
C LYS A 72 4.86 13.27 -6.02
N ILE A 73 5.26 14.52 -5.83
CA ILE A 73 4.46 15.59 -5.20
C ILE A 73 3.43 16.13 -6.21
N ASP A 74 2.59 15.25 -6.77
CA ASP A 74 1.63 15.63 -7.82
C ASP A 74 0.16 15.56 -7.38
N LEU A 75 -0.08 15.24 -6.09
CA LEU A 75 -1.42 14.99 -5.55
C LEU A 75 -1.79 15.87 -4.34
N MET A 76 -0.95 16.84 -3.99
CA MET A 76 -1.25 17.82 -2.92
C MET A 76 -1.05 19.28 -3.37
N SER A 77 -0.90 19.51 -4.68
CA SER A 77 -0.86 20.85 -5.28
C SER A 77 -2.09 21.04 -6.15
N THR A 78 -3.26 21.13 -5.54
CA THR A 78 -4.40 21.82 -6.18
C THR A 78 -5.22 22.48 -5.09
N GLU A 79 -5.17 23.82 -5.16
CA GLU A 79 -5.86 24.85 -4.37
C GLU A 79 -5.28 25.21 -2.99
#